data_AF-A0A520BIJ3-F1
#
_entry.id   AF-A0A520BIJ3-F1
#
_cell.length_a   1.000
_cell.length_b   1.000
_cell.length_c   1.000
_cell.angle_alpha   90.00
_cell.angle_beta   90.00
_cell.angle_gamma   90.00
#
_symmetry.space_group_name_H-M   'P 1'
#
loop_
_entity.id
_entity.type
_entity.pdbx_description
1 polymer ?
#
loop_
_entity_poly.entity_id
_entity_poly.type
_entity_poly.pdbx_seq_one_letter_code
_entity_poly.pdbx_strand_id
1 'polypeptide(L)'
;MSQKIKPIIKWTGGKYREFALFENHIPAFKRYIEPFFGGGGVFFALQPKTPVIINDKSTDLIRFYKQISESGFKSSLYQYATAWEEITQLSNRFWKKSGKVFSEFIQQQIKLEELAETVTTELPNLISQFPVLSDEHFTTDATKFFTCLKDSMLDKSVRIQRISGKESRVFTIPELKDHFETGIKSGMYLYFRMLMNKNAITPFYADAHAAANWYFVREFCYAAMFRFNAKGEFNIPYGGIAYNKKNFRQKADLIFAPTTQSLFEKAEIHNQDFEALLNGIRLKSTDFIFLDPPYD
;
A
#
# COMPACT_ATOMS: atom_id res chain seq x y z
N MET A 1 22.88 -17.55 -14.95
CA MET A 1 22.12 -17.26 -13.72
C MET A 1 20.65 -17.13 -14.10
N SER A 2 19.74 -17.76 -13.37
CA SER A 2 18.30 -17.47 -13.54
C SER A 2 18.05 -15.98 -13.32
N GLN A 3 17.03 -15.44 -13.98
CA GLN A 3 16.63 -14.04 -13.78
C GLN A 3 16.26 -13.84 -12.30
N LYS A 4 16.91 -12.87 -11.62
CA LYS A 4 16.62 -12.51 -10.22
C LYS A 4 15.17 -12.01 -10.12
N ILE A 5 14.44 -12.46 -9.08
CA ILE A 5 13.06 -12.04 -8.82
C ILE A 5 13.10 -10.81 -7.92
N LYS A 6 12.36 -9.75 -8.24
CA LYS A 6 12.32 -8.54 -7.39
C LYS A 6 11.42 -8.78 -6.18
N PRO A 7 11.75 -8.21 -5.01
CA PRO A 7 10.84 -8.18 -3.86
C PRO A 7 9.45 -7.64 -4.20
N ILE A 8 8.43 -8.29 -3.64
CA ILE A 8 7.02 -7.92 -3.84
C ILE A 8 6.61 -6.68 -3.03
N ILE A 9 7.40 -6.29 -2.03
CA ILE A 9 7.14 -5.10 -1.22
C ILE A 9 8.38 -4.21 -1.12
N LYS A 10 8.19 -2.89 -1.17
CA LYS A 10 9.27 -1.94 -0.88
C LYS A 10 9.50 -1.89 0.64
N TRP A 11 10.75 -2.08 1.04
CA TRP A 11 11.18 -2.07 2.43
C TRP A 11 12.47 -1.28 2.60
N THR A 12 12.59 -0.55 3.71
CA THR A 12 13.81 0.19 4.05
C THR A 12 14.94 -0.79 4.32
N GLY A 13 16.14 -0.53 3.79
CA GLY A 13 17.31 -1.40 3.97
C GLY A 13 17.36 -2.63 3.07
N GLY A 14 16.40 -2.84 2.15
CA GLY A 14 16.35 -4.05 1.32
C GLY A 14 17.60 -4.29 0.46
N LYS A 15 18.22 -5.47 0.62
CA LYS A 15 19.52 -5.87 0.01
C LYS A 15 19.47 -6.45 -1.40
N TYR A 16 18.36 -6.25 -2.13
CA TYR A 16 18.18 -6.87 -3.45
C TYR A 16 19.24 -6.41 -4.47
N ARG A 17 19.64 -5.12 -4.44
CA ARG A 17 20.64 -4.58 -5.38
C ARG A 17 22.06 -4.96 -4.96
N GLU A 18 22.30 -4.96 -3.65
CA GLU A 18 23.58 -5.27 -3.01
C GLU A 18 23.91 -6.76 -3.06
N PHE A 19 22.92 -7.64 -3.30
CA PHE A 19 23.13 -9.08 -3.43
C PHE A 19 24.26 -9.45 -4.40
N ALA A 20 24.40 -8.74 -5.52
CA ALA A 20 25.47 -8.97 -6.50
C ALA A 20 26.89 -8.76 -5.92
N LEU A 21 27.04 -8.00 -4.84
CA LEU A 21 28.32 -7.74 -4.21
C LEU A 21 28.81 -8.93 -3.37
N PHE A 22 27.90 -9.78 -2.89
CA PHE A 22 28.24 -10.87 -1.98
C PHE A 22 27.73 -12.25 -2.41
N GLU A 23 27.04 -12.38 -3.55
CA GLU A 23 26.48 -13.67 -4.00
C GLU A 23 27.54 -14.78 -4.13
N ASN A 24 28.76 -14.42 -4.53
CA ASN A 24 29.89 -15.36 -4.66
C ASN A 24 30.50 -15.80 -3.32
N HIS A 25 30.10 -15.17 -2.20
CA HIS A 25 30.55 -15.52 -0.85
C HIS A 25 29.54 -16.40 -0.11
N ILE A 26 28.39 -16.69 -0.71
CA ILE A 26 27.37 -17.55 -0.11
C ILE A 26 27.87 -19.01 -0.16
N PRO A 27 27.97 -19.71 0.99
CA PRO A 27 28.45 -21.09 1.02
C PRO A 27 27.41 -22.05 0.43
N ALA A 28 27.79 -23.31 0.21
CA ALA A 28 26.79 -24.36 -0.01
C ALA A 28 25.99 -24.58 1.28
N PHE A 29 24.66 -24.67 1.19
CA PHE A 29 23.78 -24.85 2.33
C PHE A 29 22.65 -25.85 2.05
N LYS A 30 22.06 -26.39 3.12
CA LYS A 30 20.90 -27.29 3.08
C LYS A 30 19.63 -26.65 3.65
N ARG A 31 19.72 -25.49 4.29
CA ARG A 31 18.59 -24.69 4.79
C ARG A 31 18.99 -23.22 4.83
N TYR A 32 18.06 -22.35 4.45
CA TYR A 32 18.22 -20.90 4.48
C TYR A 32 17.42 -20.31 5.65
N ILE A 33 18.00 -19.37 6.38
CA ILE A 33 17.38 -18.73 7.54
C ILE A 33 17.59 -17.21 7.45
N GLU A 34 16.52 -16.43 7.52
CA GLU A 34 16.58 -14.96 7.49
C GLU A 34 15.76 -14.40 8.67
N PRO A 35 16.40 -14.15 9.84
CA PRO A 35 15.73 -13.70 11.06
C PRO A 35 15.17 -12.27 11.02
N PHE A 36 15.69 -11.45 10.10
CA PHE A 36 15.31 -10.04 9.87
C PHE A 36 14.86 -9.88 8.42
N PHE A 37 13.71 -10.46 8.08
CA PHE A 37 13.32 -10.62 6.69
C PHE A 37 13.07 -9.30 5.96
N GLY A 38 12.40 -8.35 6.61
CA GLY A 38 11.99 -7.10 5.98
C GLY A 38 11.28 -7.34 4.63
N GLY A 39 11.84 -6.81 3.55
CA GLY A 39 11.32 -7.02 2.19
C GLY A 39 11.75 -8.34 1.52
N GLY A 40 12.61 -9.14 2.15
CA GLY A 40 13.16 -10.39 1.60
C GLY A 40 14.15 -10.17 0.46
N GLY A 41 14.92 -9.08 0.47
CA GLY A 41 15.80 -8.69 -0.64
C GLY A 41 16.75 -9.79 -1.08
N VAL A 42 17.37 -10.47 -0.11
CA VAL A 42 18.27 -11.60 -0.37
C VAL A 42 17.51 -12.85 -0.76
N PHE A 43 16.45 -13.21 -0.02
CA PHE A 43 15.60 -14.35 -0.35
C PHE A 43 15.10 -14.34 -1.80
N PHE A 44 14.58 -13.21 -2.28
CA PHE A 44 14.07 -13.06 -3.64
C PHE A 44 15.17 -13.12 -4.71
N ALA A 45 16.39 -12.63 -4.40
CA ALA A 45 17.52 -12.71 -5.30
C ALA A 45 18.15 -14.11 -5.35
N LEU A 46 18.29 -14.75 -4.18
CA LEU A 46 18.88 -16.07 -3.96
C LEU A 46 18.00 -17.21 -4.48
N GLN A 47 16.68 -17.08 -4.37
CA GLN A 47 15.68 -18.08 -4.77
C GLN A 47 15.99 -19.48 -4.23
N PRO A 48 16.15 -19.64 -2.90
CA PRO A 48 16.60 -20.89 -2.29
C PRO A 48 15.68 -22.06 -2.67
N LYS A 49 16.28 -23.20 -3.04
CA LYS A 49 15.55 -24.44 -3.36
C LYS A 49 15.49 -25.42 -2.18
N THR A 50 16.14 -25.06 -1.09
CA THR A 50 16.17 -25.76 0.21
C THR A 50 15.00 -25.33 1.08
N PRO A 51 14.74 -26.00 2.23
CA PRO A 51 13.90 -25.45 3.28
C PRO A 51 14.33 -24.04 3.69
N VAL A 52 13.35 -23.20 4.03
CA VAL A 52 13.53 -21.78 4.36
C VAL A 52 12.85 -21.48 5.69
N ILE A 53 13.52 -20.72 6.56
CA ILE A 53 12.92 -20.12 7.76
C ILE A 53 13.01 -18.61 7.64
N ILE A 54 11.86 -17.96 7.66
CA ILE A 54 11.70 -16.50 7.58
C ILE A 54 11.16 -16.00 8.91
N ASN A 55 11.71 -14.90 9.40
CA ASN A 55 11.19 -14.21 10.57
C ASN A 55 11.32 -12.71 10.44
N ASP A 56 10.41 -11.99 11.10
CA ASP A 56 10.56 -10.55 11.35
C ASP A 56 9.77 -10.19 12.60
N LYS A 57 10.17 -9.11 13.28
CA LYS A 57 9.43 -8.58 14.44
C LYS A 57 8.13 -7.89 14.02
N SER A 58 8.06 -7.36 12.80
CA SER A 58 6.89 -6.65 12.29
C SER A 58 5.69 -7.58 12.09
N THR A 59 4.69 -7.47 12.96
CA THR A 59 3.48 -8.31 12.90
C THR A 59 2.68 -8.12 11.62
N ASP A 60 2.51 -6.89 11.13
CA ASP A 60 1.76 -6.67 9.89
C ASP A 60 2.50 -7.22 8.65
N LEU A 61 3.84 -7.12 8.64
CA LEU A 61 4.67 -7.70 7.58
C LEU A 61 4.53 -9.22 7.55
N ILE A 62 4.65 -9.88 8.71
CA ILE A 62 4.54 -11.33 8.77
C ILE A 62 3.11 -11.78 8.52
N ARG A 63 2.10 -11.03 8.96
CA ARG A 63 0.71 -11.29 8.56
C ARG A 63 0.57 -11.26 7.05
N PHE A 64 1.14 -10.26 6.38
CA PHE A 64 1.15 -10.20 4.92
C PHE A 64 1.82 -11.42 4.29
N TYR A 65 3.04 -11.79 4.70
CA TYR A 65 3.74 -12.94 4.12
C TYR A 65 3.05 -14.28 4.40
N LYS A 66 2.39 -14.44 5.55
CA LYS A 66 1.57 -15.64 5.84
C LYS A 66 0.35 -15.77 4.94
N GLN A 67 -0.12 -14.68 4.34
CA GLN A 67 -1.33 -14.64 3.54
C GLN A 67 -1.08 -14.78 2.03
N ILE A 68 0.16 -14.70 1.55
CA ILE A 68 0.48 -14.65 0.11
C ILE A 68 0.00 -15.87 -0.69
N SER A 69 -0.17 -17.02 -0.05
CA SER A 69 -0.67 -18.25 -0.69
C SER A 69 -2.15 -18.52 -0.42
N GLU A 70 -2.81 -17.65 0.35
CA GLU A 70 -4.21 -17.81 0.74
C GLU A 70 -5.16 -17.25 -0.32
N SER A 71 -6.20 -18.03 -0.66
CA SER A 71 -7.20 -17.62 -1.65
C SER A 71 -8.00 -16.39 -1.21
N GLY A 72 -8.31 -16.28 0.08
CA GLY A 72 -9.00 -15.13 0.67
C GLY A 72 -8.19 -13.83 0.52
N PHE A 73 -6.85 -13.92 0.63
CA PHE A 73 -5.97 -12.78 0.42
C PHE A 73 -5.95 -12.35 -1.05
N LYS A 74 -5.90 -13.32 -1.98
CA LYS A 74 -6.03 -13.04 -3.43
C LYS A 74 -7.32 -12.30 -3.76
N SER A 75 -8.46 -12.80 -3.28
CA SER A 75 -9.75 -12.15 -3.49
C SER A 75 -9.78 -10.74 -2.91
N SER A 76 -9.33 -10.58 -1.67
CA SER A 76 -9.27 -9.27 -1.00
C SER A 76 -8.38 -8.29 -1.77
N LEU A 77 -7.17 -8.71 -2.14
CA LEU A 77 -6.21 -7.85 -2.83
C LEU A 77 -6.71 -7.42 -4.22
N TYR A 78 -7.42 -8.31 -4.91
CA TYR A 78 -8.06 -8.00 -6.18
C TYR A 78 -9.25 -7.05 -6.03
N GLN A 79 -9.99 -7.07 -4.91
CA GLN A 79 -10.99 -6.05 -4.62
C GLN A 79 -10.34 -4.67 -4.46
N TYR A 80 -9.24 -4.55 -3.70
CA TYR A 80 -8.50 -3.28 -3.58
C TYR A 80 -7.98 -2.76 -4.93
N ALA A 81 -7.50 -3.65 -5.80
CA ALA A 81 -7.09 -3.28 -7.15
C ALA A 81 -8.27 -2.83 -8.04
N THR A 82 -9.44 -3.46 -7.92
CA THR A 82 -10.65 -3.03 -8.64
C THR A 82 -11.11 -1.68 -8.12
N ALA A 83 -11.14 -1.49 -6.81
CA ALA A 83 -11.47 -0.21 -6.18
C ALA A 83 -10.54 0.92 -6.66
N TRP A 84 -9.25 0.63 -6.87
CA TRP A 84 -8.29 1.60 -7.41
C TRP A 84 -8.54 1.96 -8.88
N GLU A 85 -8.97 0.99 -9.68
CA GLU A 85 -9.40 1.21 -11.07
C GLU A 85 -10.71 2.01 -11.11
N GLU A 86 -11.67 1.64 -10.26
CA GLU A 86 -12.97 2.31 -10.13
C GLU A 86 -12.81 3.76 -9.65
N ILE A 87 -11.98 4.05 -8.64
CA ILE A 87 -11.80 5.44 -8.15
C ILE A 87 -11.14 6.33 -9.23
N THR A 88 -10.34 5.73 -10.12
CA THR A 88 -9.78 6.43 -11.29
C THR A 88 -10.86 6.77 -12.30
N GLN A 89 -11.76 5.83 -12.60
CA GLN A 89 -12.88 6.06 -13.50
C GLN A 89 -13.89 7.05 -12.91
N LEU A 90 -14.18 6.93 -11.61
CA LEU A 90 -15.03 7.83 -10.85
C LEU A 90 -14.47 9.25 -10.91
N SER A 91 -13.18 9.45 -10.64
CA SER A 91 -12.51 10.75 -10.76
C SER A 91 -12.71 11.37 -12.15
N ASN A 92 -12.56 10.57 -13.22
CA ASN A 92 -12.76 11.04 -14.58
C ASN A 92 -14.22 11.43 -14.88
N ARG A 93 -15.20 10.64 -14.42
CA ARG A 93 -16.62 10.97 -14.58
C ARG A 93 -16.99 12.21 -13.78
N PHE A 94 -16.46 12.32 -12.57
CA PHE A 94 -16.72 13.43 -11.69
C PHE A 94 -16.13 14.73 -12.22
N TRP A 95 -14.88 14.70 -12.72
CA TRP A 95 -14.26 15.84 -13.40
C TRP A 95 -15.09 16.39 -14.57
N LYS A 96 -15.72 15.51 -15.37
CA LYS A 96 -16.60 15.95 -16.47
C LYS A 96 -17.81 16.75 -15.98
N LYS A 97 -18.29 16.48 -14.76
CA LYS A 97 -19.46 17.13 -14.15
C LYS A 97 -19.08 18.39 -13.36
N SER A 98 -18.01 18.31 -12.57
CA SER A 98 -17.65 19.35 -11.59
C SER A 98 -16.32 20.05 -11.85
N GLY A 99 -15.59 19.70 -12.91
CA GLY A 99 -14.28 20.28 -13.22
C GLY A 99 -14.34 21.79 -13.48
N LYS A 100 -15.46 22.29 -14.02
CA LYS A 100 -15.71 23.74 -14.17
C LYS A 100 -15.80 24.42 -12.81
N VAL A 101 -16.69 23.94 -11.94
CA VAL A 101 -16.88 24.45 -10.56
C VAL A 101 -15.56 24.40 -9.77
N PHE A 102 -14.82 23.30 -9.88
CA PHE A 102 -13.49 23.20 -9.27
C PHE A 102 -12.55 24.28 -9.79
N SER A 103 -12.49 24.51 -11.11
CA SER A 103 -11.63 25.53 -11.72
C SER A 103 -12.03 26.96 -11.32
N GLU A 104 -13.34 27.26 -11.31
CA GLU A 104 -13.90 28.53 -10.85
C GLU A 104 -13.53 28.79 -9.38
N PHE A 105 -13.58 27.77 -8.53
CA PHE A 105 -13.13 27.87 -7.14
C PHE A 105 -11.63 28.20 -7.06
N ILE A 106 -10.76 27.48 -7.78
CA ILE A 106 -9.31 27.76 -7.77
C ILE A 106 -9.02 29.19 -8.25
N GLN A 107 -9.82 29.71 -9.19
CA GLN A 107 -9.74 31.08 -9.71
C GLN A 107 -10.41 32.13 -8.81
N GLN A 108 -10.90 31.75 -7.63
CA GLN A 108 -11.58 32.63 -6.67
C GLN A 108 -12.86 33.28 -7.21
N GLN A 109 -13.52 32.63 -8.18
CA GLN A 109 -14.78 33.11 -8.77
C GLN A 109 -16.02 32.65 -7.99
N ILE A 110 -15.91 31.55 -7.26
CA ILE A 110 -16.96 31.01 -6.38
C ILE A 110 -16.38 30.71 -4.99
N LYS A 111 -17.24 30.57 -3.99
CA LYS A 111 -16.85 30.24 -2.62
C LYS A 111 -16.69 28.73 -2.41
N LEU A 112 -16.07 28.35 -1.28
CA LEU A 112 -15.85 26.94 -0.94
C LEU A 112 -17.17 26.19 -0.74
N GLU A 113 -18.20 26.87 -0.23
CA GLU A 113 -19.52 26.31 0.03
C GLU A 113 -20.19 25.81 -1.25
N GLU A 114 -20.05 26.55 -2.37
CA GLU A 114 -20.60 26.19 -3.68
C GLU A 114 -19.91 24.94 -4.26
N LEU A 115 -18.58 24.84 -4.09
CA LEU A 115 -17.85 23.64 -4.44
C LEU A 115 -18.27 22.45 -3.55
N ALA A 116 -18.39 22.67 -2.23
CA ALA A 116 -18.77 21.64 -1.28
C ALA A 116 -20.19 21.10 -1.52
N GLU A 117 -21.13 21.96 -1.91
CA GLU A 117 -22.47 21.58 -2.34
C GLU A 117 -22.43 20.70 -3.59
N THR A 118 -21.66 21.11 -4.61
CA THR A 118 -21.46 20.32 -5.83
C THR A 118 -20.89 18.93 -5.51
N VAL A 119 -19.88 18.85 -4.63
CA VAL A 119 -19.32 17.55 -4.21
C VAL A 119 -20.34 16.71 -3.46
N THR A 120 -21.11 17.33 -2.57
CA THR A 120 -22.09 16.62 -1.75
C THR A 120 -23.23 16.04 -2.59
N THR A 121 -23.66 16.76 -3.62
CA THR A 121 -24.77 16.35 -4.49
C THR A 121 -24.36 15.31 -5.53
N GLU A 122 -23.20 15.47 -6.16
CA GLU A 122 -22.80 14.64 -7.32
C GLU A 122 -22.10 13.34 -6.90
N LEU A 123 -21.25 13.38 -5.88
CA LEU A 123 -20.34 12.27 -5.56
C LEU A 123 -21.06 10.98 -5.13
N PRO A 124 -22.11 10.98 -4.28
CA PRO A 124 -22.80 9.74 -3.87
C PRO A 124 -23.42 9.00 -5.07
N ASN A 125 -24.08 9.74 -5.96
CA ASN A 125 -24.69 9.21 -7.18
C ASN A 125 -23.67 8.64 -8.18
N LEU A 126 -22.43 9.14 -8.13
CA LEU A 126 -21.33 8.59 -8.93
C LEU A 126 -20.77 7.32 -8.28
N ILE A 127 -20.57 7.30 -6.96
CA ILE A 127 -20.07 6.12 -6.22
C ILE A 127 -21.00 4.92 -6.43
N SER A 128 -22.33 5.11 -6.41
CA SER A 128 -23.31 4.03 -6.60
C SER A 128 -23.23 3.32 -7.95
N GLN A 129 -22.49 3.87 -8.92
CA GLN A 129 -22.28 3.27 -10.25
C GLN A 129 -21.04 2.35 -10.30
N PHE A 130 -20.29 2.22 -9.20
CA PHE A 130 -19.04 1.48 -9.12
C PHE A 130 -19.17 0.36 -8.09
N PRO A 131 -19.29 -0.91 -8.55
CA PRO A 131 -19.66 -2.04 -7.70
C PRO A 131 -18.83 -2.17 -6.42
N VAL A 132 -17.50 -2.06 -6.50
CA VAL A 132 -16.63 -2.24 -5.32
C VAL A 132 -16.65 -1.01 -4.42
N LEU A 133 -16.66 0.19 -4.98
CA LEU A 133 -16.77 1.42 -4.18
C LEU A 133 -18.13 1.58 -3.49
N SER A 134 -19.20 1.02 -4.05
CA SER A 134 -20.54 1.01 -3.45
C SER A 134 -20.80 -0.17 -2.51
N ASP A 135 -19.91 -1.16 -2.46
CA ASP A 135 -20.07 -2.34 -1.62
C ASP A 135 -19.83 -2.00 -0.14
N GLU A 136 -20.87 -2.12 0.68
CA GLU A 136 -20.80 -1.89 2.13
C GLU A 136 -19.96 -2.93 2.87
N HIS A 137 -19.76 -4.12 2.30
CA HIS A 137 -18.86 -5.12 2.88
C HIS A 137 -17.39 -4.76 2.64
N PHE A 138 -17.08 -4.16 1.48
CA PHE A 138 -15.74 -3.67 1.19
C PHE A 138 -15.43 -2.36 1.93
N THR A 139 -16.35 -1.40 1.84
CA THR A 139 -16.16 -0.09 2.49
C THR A 139 -16.36 -0.19 3.99
N THR A 140 -17.19 -1.09 4.53
CA THR A 140 -17.53 -1.25 5.97
C THR A 140 -18.29 -0.09 6.63
N ASP A 141 -18.18 1.13 6.10
CA ASP A 141 -18.92 2.31 6.52
C ASP A 141 -18.99 3.30 5.34
N ALA A 142 -20.08 3.22 4.58
CA ALA A 142 -20.26 4.02 3.37
C ALA A 142 -20.29 5.53 3.67
N THR A 143 -20.87 5.94 4.81
CA THR A 143 -20.95 7.35 5.22
C THR A 143 -19.57 7.90 5.53
N LYS A 144 -18.76 7.14 6.28
CA LYS A 144 -17.39 7.55 6.60
C LYS A 144 -16.48 7.52 5.37
N PHE A 145 -16.66 6.53 4.49
CA PHE A 145 -15.95 6.47 3.21
C PHE A 145 -16.21 7.72 2.37
N PHE A 146 -17.49 8.06 2.16
CA PHE A 146 -17.89 9.27 1.45
C PHE A 146 -17.31 10.54 2.10
N THR A 147 -17.38 10.64 3.42
CA THR A 147 -16.86 11.79 4.17
C THR A 147 -15.35 11.94 3.94
N CYS A 148 -14.57 10.86 3.99
CA CYS A 148 -13.14 10.89 3.70
C CYS A 148 -12.82 11.33 2.26
N LEU A 149 -13.61 10.90 1.26
CA LEU A 149 -13.45 11.36 -0.12
C LEU A 149 -13.72 12.87 -0.23
N LYS A 150 -14.87 13.32 0.28
CA LYS A 150 -15.29 14.73 0.23
C LYS A 150 -14.27 15.64 0.91
N ASP A 151 -13.92 15.35 2.16
CA ASP A 151 -13.05 16.21 2.97
C ASP A 151 -11.65 16.31 2.33
N SER A 152 -11.09 15.18 1.88
CA SER A 152 -9.79 15.17 1.20
C SER A 152 -9.81 15.95 -0.13
N MET A 153 -10.93 15.92 -0.86
CA MET A 153 -11.09 16.75 -2.05
C MET A 153 -11.13 18.23 -1.72
N LEU A 154 -11.93 18.65 -0.73
CA LEU A 154 -12.05 20.06 -0.35
C LEU A 154 -10.74 20.62 0.20
N ASP A 155 -10.04 19.87 1.06
CA ASP A 155 -8.71 20.22 1.57
C ASP A 155 -7.71 20.41 0.42
N LYS A 156 -7.77 19.53 -0.58
CA LYS A 156 -6.92 19.63 -1.76
C LYS A 156 -7.25 20.88 -2.56
N SER A 157 -8.53 21.17 -2.80
CA SER A 157 -8.99 22.38 -3.50
C SER A 157 -8.46 23.64 -2.82
N VAL A 158 -8.67 23.77 -1.51
CA VAL A 158 -8.20 24.93 -0.72
C VAL A 158 -6.68 25.08 -0.83
N ARG A 159 -5.93 23.97 -0.75
CA ARG A 159 -4.47 24.00 -0.92
C ARG A 159 -4.06 24.50 -2.31
N ILE A 160 -4.73 24.07 -3.38
CA ILE A 160 -4.40 24.49 -4.75
C ILE A 160 -4.79 25.95 -4.99
N GLN A 161 -5.93 26.41 -4.49
CA GLN A 161 -6.33 27.82 -4.56
C GLN A 161 -5.30 28.72 -3.87
N ARG A 162 -4.84 28.32 -2.67
CA ARG A 162 -3.80 29.05 -1.93
C ARG A 162 -2.48 29.13 -2.68
N ILE A 163 -2.05 28.03 -3.33
CA ILE A 163 -0.83 28.01 -4.16
C ILE A 163 -0.99 28.94 -5.37
N SER A 164 -2.14 28.89 -6.04
CA SER A 164 -2.41 29.76 -7.19
C SER A 164 -2.38 31.24 -6.81
N GLY A 165 -2.97 31.61 -5.67
CA GLY A 165 -2.99 32.99 -5.19
C GLY A 165 -1.66 33.52 -4.62
N LYS A 166 -0.86 32.68 -3.94
CA LYS A 166 0.39 33.13 -3.30
C LYS A 166 1.61 33.08 -4.21
N GLU A 167 1.66 32.11 -5.13
CA GLU A 167 2.85 31.85 -5.95
C GLU A 167 2.68 32.36 -7.39
N SER A 168 1.61 33.12 -7.67
CA SER A 168 1.20 33.54 -9.03
C SER A 168 1.17 32.37 -10.03
N ARG A 169 0.93 31.15 -9.51
CA ARG A 169 0.92 29.94 -10.32
C ARG A 169 -0.41 29.79 -11.02
N VAL A 170 -0.36 29.78 -12.35
CA VAL A 170 -1.51 29.43 -13.19
C VAL A 170 -1.43 27.95 -13.53
N PHE A 171 -2.40 27.18 -13.03
CA PHE A 171 -2.50 25.77 -13.37
C PHE A 171 -3.24 25.59 -14.69
N THR A 172 -2.70 24.72 -15.54
CA THR A 172 -3.40 24.26 -16.74
C THR A 172 -4.55 23.34 -16.37
N ILE A 173 -5.53 23.20 -17.26
CA ILE A 173 -6.67 22.27 -17.07
C ILE A 173 -6.20 20.83 -16.80
N PRO A 174 -5.19 20.26 -17.49
CA PRO A 174 -4.64 18.95 -17.16
C PRO A 174 -4.06 18.88 -15.73
N GLU A 175 -3.33 19.90 -15.27
CA GLU A 175 -2.79 19.91 -13.90
C GLU A 175 -3.90 20.00 -12.84
N LEU A 176 -4.94 20.80 -13.09
CA LEU A 176 -6.12 20.86 -12.21
C LEU A 176 -6.82 19.51 -12.13
N LYS A 177 -6.94 18.80 -13.26
CA LYS A 177 -7.48 17.45 -13.30
C LYS A 177 -6.64 16.46 -12.49
N ASP A 178 -5.31 16.51 -12.59
CA ASP A 178 -4.41 15.68 -11.79
C ASP A 178 -4.54 15.99 -10.28
N HIS A 179 -4.71 17.26 -9.91
CA HIS A 179 -4.97 17.66 -8.53
C HIS A 179 -6.33 17.20 -8.01
N PHE A 180 -7.37 17.30 -8.83
CA PHE A 180 -8.70 16.79 -8.53
C PHE A 180 -8.68 15.28 -8.27
N GLU A 181 -8.06 14.51 -9.17
CA GLU A 181 -7.86 13.07 -9.02
C GLU A 181 -7.06 12.74 -7.75
N THR A 182 -6.03 13.54 -7.44
CA THR A 182 -5.25 13.36 -6.21
C THR A 182 -6.10 13.56 -4.97
N GLY A 183 -7.00 14.55 -4.96
CA GLY A 183 -7.88 14.83 -3.82
C GLY A 183 -8.75 13.64 -3.47
N ILE A 184 -9.40 13.05 -4.47
CA ILE A 184 -10.30 11.91 -4.27
C ILE A 184 -9.56 10.61 -3.94
N LYS A 185 -8.44 10.31 -4.62
CA LYS A 185 -7.61 9.13 -4.32
C LYS A 185 -6.96 9.21 -2.95
N SER A 186 -6.56 10.41 -2.52
CA SER A 186 -6.08 10.66 -1.17
C SER A 186 -7.17 10.34 -0.13
N GLY A 187 -8.44 10.65 -0.41
CA GLY A 187 -9.55 10.32 0.50
C GLY A 187 -9.72 8.81 0.68
N MET A 188 -9.68 8.05 -0.42
CA MET A 188 -9.75 6.58 -0.38
C MET A 188 -8.57 6.01 0.41
N TYR A 189 -7.36 6.51 0.18
CA TYR A 189 -6.18 6.13 0.94
C TYR A 189 -6.33 6.42 2.44
N LEU A 190 -6.79 7.62 2.81
CA LEU A 190 -6.94 8.03 4.21
C LEU A 190 -7.98 7.18 4.93
N TYR A 191 -9.05 6.79 4.24
CA TYR A 191 -10.06 5.88 4.75
C TYR A 191 -9.47 4.51 5.09
N PHE A 192 -8.78 3.88 4.15
CA PHE A 192 -8.17 2.57 4.37
C PHE A 192 -7.02 2.60 5.39
N ARG A 193 -6.27 3.70 5.46
CA ARG A 193 -5.29 3.94 6.54
C ARG A 193 -5.95 4.03 7.91
N MET A 194 -7.10 4.71 8.03
CA MET A 194 -7.88 4.75 9.27
C MET A 194 -8.32 3.35 9.69
N LEU A 195 -8.86 2.55 8.76
CA LEU A 195 -9.26 1.17 9.03
C LEU A 195 -8.09 0.28 9.42
N MET A 196 -6.92 0.47 8.80
CA MET A 196 -5.68 -0.24 9.16
C MET A 196 -5.29 0.07 10.61
N ASN A 197 -5.29 1.34 11.01
CA ASN A 197 -5.01 1.73 12.40
C ASN A 197 -6.06 1.19 13.38
N LYS A 198 -7.35 1.22 13.02
CA LYS A 198 -8.42 0.65 13.84
C LYS A 198 -8.23 -0.85 14.06
N ASN A 199 -7.91 -1.59 13.00
CA ASN A 199 -7.69 -3.03 13.06
C ASN A 199 -6.43 -3.40 13.86
N ALA A 200 -5.41 -2.53 13.89
CA ALA A 200 -4.22 -2.73 14.72
C ALA A 200 -4.51 -2.60 16.22
N ILE A 201 -5.51 -1.80 16.61
CA ILE A 201 -5.92 -1.61 18.01
C ILE A 201 -6.94 -2.68 18.42
N THR A 202 -7.97 -2.89 17.60
CA THR A 202 -9.02 -3.88 17.85
C THR A 202 -9.26 -4.65 16.56
N PRO A 203 -8.69 -5.87 16.42
CA PRO A 203 -8.85 -6.67 15.22
C PRO A 203 -10.33 -6.96 14.91
N PHE A 204 -10.77 -6.62 13.71
CA PHE A 204 -12.13 -6.90 13.22
C PHE A 204 -12.14 -7.44 11.79
N TYR A 205 -11.02 -7.30 11.06
CA TYR A 205 -10.82 -7.99 9.80
C TYR A 205 -10.24 -9.37 10.00
N ALA A 206 -10.66 -10.32 9.16
CA ALA A 206 -9.91 -11.54 8.93
C ALA A 206 -8.50 -11.21 8.41
N ASP A 207 -7.52 -12.06 8.70
CA ASP A 207 -6.11 -11.81 8.36
C ASP A 207 -5.90 -11.51 6.87
N ALA A 208 -6.61 -12.18 5.98
CA ALA A 208 -6.59 -11.93 4.55
C ALA A 208 -6.96 -10.47 4.19
N HIS A 209 -8.05 -9.95 4.77
CA HIS A 209 -8.48 -8.59 4.50
C HIS A 209 -7.55 -7.57 5.18
N ALA A 210 -7.10 -7.85 6.41
CA ALA A 210 -6.14 -7.00 7.12
C ALA A 210 -4.81 -6.87 6.35
N ALA A 211 -4.29 -7.98 5.82
CA ALA A 211 -3.08 -8.01 5.00
C ALA A 211 -3.25 -7.25 3.68
N ALA A 212 -4.41 -7.39 3.02
CA ALA A 212 -4.71 -6.69 1.76
C ALA A 212 -4.79 -5.17 1.98
N ASN A 213 -5.50 -4.73 3.03
CA ASN A 213 -5.58 -3.33 3.42
C ASN A 213 -4.19 -2.77 3.73
N TRP A 214 -3.41 -3.46 4.57
CA TRP A 214 -2.07 -3.03 4.92
C TRP A 214 -1.17 -2.89 3.68
N TYR A 215 -1.19 -3.85 2.76
CA TYR A 215 -0.38 -3.78 1.54
C TYR A 215 -0.82 -2.63 0.62
N PHE A 216 -2.13 -2.39 0.48
CA PHE A 216 -2.65 -1.23 -0.24
C PHE A 216 -2.13 0.09 0.37
N VAL A 217 -2.28 0.28 1.68
CA VAL A 217 -1.79 1.48 2.37
C VAL A 217 -0.27 1.64 2.19
N ARG A 218 0.50 0.55 2.34
CA ARG A 218 1.96 0.59 2.19
C ARG A 218 2.40 0.94 0.77
N GLU A 219 1.73 0.45 -0.25
CA GLU A 219 2.04 0.81 -1.64
C GLU A 219 1.68 2.26 -1.98
N PHE A 220 0.64 2.82 -1.35
CA PHE A 220 0.18 4.17 -1.66
C PHE A 220 0.68 5.27 -0.72
N CYS A 221 1.36 4.91 0.38
CA CYS A 221 1.96 5.87 1.29
C CYS A 221 3.22 6.53 0.70
N TYR A 222 3.48 7.77 1.09
CA TYR A 222 4.63 8.53 0.63
C TYR A 222 5.96 7.79 0.90
N ALA A 223 6.72 7.58 -0.18
CA ALA A 223 8.04 6.97 -0.19
C ALA A 223 8.15 5.55 0.41
N ALA A 224 7.02 4.87 0.66
CA ALA A 224 6.95 3.60 1.40
C ALA A 224 7.51 3.66 2.82
N MET A 225 7.49 4.85 3.44
CA MET A 225 8.06 5.10 4.76
C MET A 225 7.35 4.33 5.88
N PHE A 226 8.09 4.11 6.97
CA PHE A 226 7.56 3.66 8.25
C PHE A 226 7.59 4.82 9.24
N ARG A 227 6.40 5.29 9.63
CA ARG A 227 6.28 6.28 10.69
C ARG A 227 4.94 6.11 11.40
N PHE A 228 5.04 6.14 12.71
CA PHE A 228 3.92 6.03 13.62
C PHE A 228 3.90 7.28 14.53
N ASN A 229 2.72 7.68 14.99
CA ASN A 229 2.60 8.74 16.00
C ASN A 229 2.81 8.18 17.41
N ALA A 230 2.74 9.05 18.43
CA ALA A 230 2.88 8.65 19.83
C ALA A 230 1.81 7.66 20.33
N LYS A 231 0.70 7.49 19.59
CA LYS A 231 -0.35 6.49 19.87
C LYS A 231 -0.10 5.15 19.15
N GLY A 232 1.00 5.02 18.42
CA GLY A 232 1.31 3.83 17.61
C GLY A 232 0.56 3.78 16.27
N GLU A 233 -0.12 4.84 15.85
CA GLU A 233 -0.90 4.85 14.60
C GLU A 233 -0.03 5.23 13.41
N PHE A 234 -0.18 4.52 12.29
CA PHE A 234 0.51 4.83 11.05
C PHE A 234 0.04 6.18 10.50
N ASN A 235 0.98 7.09 10.23
CA ASN A 235 0.67 8.51 9.95
C ASN A 235 1.34 9.06 8.68
N ILE A 236 1.74 8.20 7.74
CA ILE A 236 2.29 8.63 6.45
C ILE A 236 1.15 9.07 5.51
N PRO A 237 1.26 10.21 4.82
CA PRO A 237 0.24 10.66 3.86
C PRO A 237 0.26 9.84 2.56
N TYR A 238 -0.78 10.02 1.74
CA TYR A 238 -0.80 9.53 0.36
C TYR A 238 0.41 10.08 -0.43
N GLY A 239 0.97 9.28 -1.33
CA GLY A 239 2.17 9.63 -2.08
C GLY A 239 2.02 10.80 -3.08
N GLY A 240 0.79 11.29 -3.29
CA GLY A 240 0.49 12.46 -4.11
C GLY A 240 0.29 12.15 -5.59
N ILE A 241 0.41 13.17 -6.45
CA ILE A 241 0.08 13.07 -7.90
C ILE A 241 0.85 11.93 -8.58
N ALA A 242 2.13 11.75 -8.26
CA ALA A 242 2.97 10.70 -8.85
C ALA A 242 2.43 9.28 -8.60
N TYR A 243 1.55 9.10 -7.60
CA TYR A 243 0.99 7.81 -7.22
C TYR A 243 -0.36 7.54 -7.90
N ASN A 244 -1.01 8.55 -8.49
CA ASN A 244 -2.31 8.41 -9.13
C ASN A 244 -2.28 7.34 -10.24
N LYS A 245 -1.16 7.24 -10.97
CA LYS A 245 -0.98 6.33 -12.10
C LYS A 245 -0.38 4.97 -11.72
N LYS A 246 -0.19 4.68 -10.43
CA LYS A 246 0.33 3.36 -10.02
C LYS A 246 -0.65 2.26 -10.43
N ASN A 247 -0.11 1.20 -11.02
CA ASN A 247 -0.86 0.00 -11.38
C ASN A 247 -0.83 -1.00 -10.20
N PHE A 248 -1.83 -0.93 -9.34
CA PHE A 248 -1.93 -1.85 -8.19
C PHE A 248 -2.30 -3.27 -8.60
N ARG A 249 -3.04 -3.45 -9.70
CA ARG A 249 -3.34 -4.77 -10.27
C ARG A 249 -2.07 -5.55 -10.59
N GLN A 250 -1.14 -4.91 -11.31
CA GLN A 250 0.15 -5.51 -11.65
C GLN A 250 0.95 -5.91 -10.40
N LYS A 251 0.85 -5.12 -9.32
CA LYS A 251 1.47 -5.44 -8.03
C LYS A 251 0.83 -6.65 -7.37
N ALA A 252 -0.49 -6.77 -7.42
CA ALA A 252 -1.21 -7.94 -6.94
C ALA A 252 -0.89 -9.19 -7.78
N ASP A 253 -0.86 -9.07 -9.10
CA ASP A 253 -0.55 -10.17 -10.02
C ASP A 253 0.87 -10.72 -9.81
N LEU A 254 1.84 -9.85 -9.52
CA LEU A 254 3.20 -10.28 -9.21
C LEU A 254 3.25 -11.17 -7.95
N ILE A 255 2.39 -10.92 -6.95
CA ILE A 255 2.35 -11.74 -5.73
C ILE A 255 1.86 -13.16 -6.07
N PHE A 256 0.85 -13.28 -6.93
CA PHE A 256 0.25 -14.56 -7.30
C PHE A 256 0.88 -15.21 -8.53
N ALA A 257 1.93 -14.61 -9.10
CA ALA A 257 2.70 -15.21 -10.17
C ALA A 257 3.31 -16.54 -9.68
N PRO A 258 3.32 -17.61 -10.51
CA PRO A 258 3.90 -18.90 -10.11
C PRO A 258 5.36 -18.81 -9.64
N THR A 259 6.12 -17.90 -10.25
CA THR A 259 7.52 -17.63 -9.88
C THR A 259 7.65 -17.08 -8.46
N THR A 260 6.72 -16.25 -8.01
CA THR A 260 6.69 -15.73 -6.63
C THR A 260 6.19 -16.80 -5.67
N GLN A 261 5.06 -17.44 -5.99
CA GLN A 261 4.42 -18.44 -5.11
C GLN A 261 5.37 -19.60 -4.80
N SER A 262 6.07 -20.12 -5.80
CA SER A 262 7.02 -21.23 -5.62
C SER A 262 8.21 -20.92 -4.70
N LEU A 263 8.52 -19.65 -4.43
CA LEU A 263 9.55 -19.30 -3.45
C LEU A 263 9.10 -19.60 -2.02
N PHE A 264 7.81 -19.45 -1.74
CA PHE A 264 7.26 -19.55 -0.39
C PHE A 264 6.72 -20.94 -0.04
N GLU A 265 6.60 -21.86 -1.00
CA GLU A 265 6.14 -23.24 -0.78
C GLU A 265 6.93 -24.00 0.30
N LYS A 266 8.20 -23.66 0.49
CA LYS A 266 9.11 -24.30 1.46
C LYS A 266 9.46 -23.40 2.65
N ALA A 267 8.75 -22.27 2.80
CA ALA A 267 9.05 -21.29 3.83
C ALA A 267 8.22 -21.51 5.10
N GLU A 268 8.91 -21.69 6.22
CA GLU A 268 8.35 -21.57 7.56
C GLU A 268 8.42 -20.09 7.97
N ILE A 269 7.27 -19.47 8.28
CA ILE A 269 7.17 -18.02 8.50
C ILE A 269 6.81 -17.73 9.96
N HIS A 270 7.70 -17.03 10.67
CA HIS A 270 7.61 -16.71 12.09
C HIS A 270 7.48 -15.20 12.33
N ASN A 271 6.83 -14.84 13.44
CA ASN A 271 6.78 -13.46 13.94
C ASN A 271 7.27 -13.44 15.38
N GLN A 272 8.59 -13.44 15.55
CA GLN A 272 9.25 -13.53 16.83
C GLN A 272 10.36 -12.49 16.94
N ASP A 273 10.81 -12.27 18.16
CA ASP A 273 12.14 -11.73 18.36
C ASP A 273 13.18 -12.68 17.72
N PHE A 274 14.24 -12.12 17.12
CA PHE A 274 15.24 -12.93 16.40
C PHE A 274 15.97 -13.90 17.34
N GLU A 275 16.21 -13.53 18.60
CA GLU A 275 16.87 -14.39 19.58
C GLU A 275 15.93 -15.55 19.96
N ALA A 276 14.65 -15.26 20.18
CA ALA A 276 13.64 -16.28 20.46
C ALA A 276 13.49 -17.28 19.31
N LEU A 277 13.54 -16.81 18.05
CA LEU A 277 13.55 -17.68 16.87
C LEU A 277 14.80 -18.59 16.88
N LEU A 278 15.99 -18.01 17.00
CA LEU A 278 17.25 -18.74 16.89
C LEU A 278 17.42 -19.76 18.03
N ASN A 279 16.98 -19.44 19.24
CA ASN A 279 16.96 -20.37 20.38
C ASN A 279 15.89 -21.48 20.22
N GLY A 280 14.80 -21.19 19.49
CA GLY A 280 13.71 -22.14 19.24
C GLY A 280 14.00 -23.16 18.15
N ILE A 281 15.04 -22.97 17.33
CA ILE A 281 15.39 -23.87 16.23
C ILE A 281 16.69 -24.62 16.50
N ARG A 282 16.75 -25.89 16.11
CA ARG A 282 18.00 -26.66 16.15
C ARG A 282 18.87 -26.27 14.96
N LEU A 283 19.87 -25.42 15.20
CA LEU A 283 20.87 -25.04 14.21
C LEU A 283 21.76 -26.23 13.82
N LYS A 284 22.17 -26.26 12.55
CA LYS A 284 23.02 -27.29 11.94
C LYS A 284 24.17 -26.59 11.22
N SER A 285 25.31 -27.27 11.11
CA SER A 285 26.47 -26.77 10.35
C SER A 285 26.21 -26.56 8.85
N THR A 286 25.08 -27.06 8.34
CA THR A 286 24.64 -26.90 6.95
C THR A 286 23.63 -25.75 6.74
N ASP A 287 23.35 -24.96 7.78
CA ASP A 287 22.47 -23.80 7.68
C ASP A 287 23.24 -22.59 7.13
N PHE A 288 22.60 -21.84 6.23
CA PHE A 288 23.03 -20.50 5.87
C PHE A 288 22.07 -19.49 6.50
N ILE A 289 22.60 -18.65 7.40
CA ILE A 289 21.86 -17.61 8.10
C ILE A 289 22.27 -16.25 7.53
N PHE A 290 21.33 -15.52 6.95
CA PHE A 290 21.54 -14.14 6.54
C PHE A 290 20.99 -13.19 7.61
N LEU A 291 21.85 -12.33 8.16
CA LEU A 291 21.51 -11.37 9.20
C LEU A 291 21.60 -9.95 8.64
N ASP A 292 20.49 -9.22 8.73
CA ASP A 292 20.39 -7.81 8.34
C ASP A 292 19.58 -7.03 9.39
N PRO A 293 20.12 -6.88 10.62
CA PRO A 293 19.44 -6.13 11.67
C PRO A 293 19.34 -4.64 11.31
N PRO A 294 18.48 -3.87 12.00
CA PRO A 294 18.55 -2.41 11.96
C PRO A 294 19.98 -1.93 12.25
N TYR A 295 20.45 -0.95 11.48
CA TYR A 295 21.78 -0.37 11.69
C TYR A 295 21.84 0.46 12.97
N ASP A 296 23.01 0.46 13.61
CA ASP A 296 23.36 1.28 14.77
C ASP A 296 23.37 2.78 14.45
#